data_AF-A0A9D3ZRF3-F1
#
_entry.id   AF-A0A9D3ZRF3-F1
#
_cell.length_a   1.000
_cell.length_b   1.000
_cell.length_c   1.000
_cell.angle_alpha   90.00
_cell.angle_beta   90.00
_cell.angle_gamma   90.00
#
_symmetry.space_group_name_H-M   'P 1'
#
loop_
_entity.id
_entity.type
_entity.pdbx_description
1 polymer ?
#
loop_
_entity_poly.entity_id
_entity_poly.type
_entity_poly.pdbx_seq_one_letter_code
_entity_poly.pdbx_strand_id
1 'polypeptide(L)'
;MATSSFNKVERAHQMYREGRYEEALVYYTEALAVARTKPQKIALHSNRAACYLKLHHFKKAAEECTSVLELDHKHTGALMLRAQTLVTLKEYNSALFDVNQLIELNPSSEVYYNLEARLRTQVGRLLLQYPSLKQSWKKRKNMGNSMQWRKERTKMMQRKILYGQLFRKIGMLSLMRIW
;
A
#
# COMPACT_ATOMS: atom_id res chain seq x y z
N MET A 1 32.31 -1.83 -6.95
CA MET A 1 31.13 -2.60 -6.51
C MET A 1 29.77 -1.95 -6.86
N ALA A 2 29.69 -0.72 -7.38
CA ALA A 2 28.42 -0.09 -7.79
C ALA A 2 27.84 -0.59 -9.14
N THR A 3 28.66 -1.22 -9.98
CA THR A 3 28.31 -1.65 -11.35
C THR A 3 27.30 -2.79 -11.39
N SER A 4 27.32 -3.69 -10.41
CA SER A 4 26.40 -4.85 -10.37
C SER A 4 24.96 -4.43 -10.10
N SER A 5 24.72 -3.51 -9.16
CA SER A 5 23.37 -3.01 -8.85
C SER A 5 22.79 -2.19 -10.01
N PHE A 6 23.62 -1.36 -10.65
CA PHE A 6 23.20 -0.55 -11.79
C PHE A 6 22.73 -1.43 -12.95
N ASN A 7 23.49 -2.49 -13.27
CA ASN A 7 23.13 -3.46 -14.31
C ASN A 7 21.79 -4.16 -14.01
N LYS A 8 21.50 -4.48 -12.75
CA LYS A 8 20.22 -5.12 -12.36
C LYS A 8 19.02 -4.19 -12.54
N VAL A 9 19.16 -2.91 -12.21
CA VAL A 9 18.07 -1.93 -12.39
C VAL A 9 17.76 -1.71 -13.86
N GLU A 10 18.78 -1.57 -14.70
CA GLU A 10 18.61 -1.43 -16.15
C GLU A 10 17.91 -2.65 -16.77
N ARG A 11 18.29 -3.86 -16.37
CA ARG A 11 17.60 -5.09 -16.78
C ARG A 11 16.14 -5.10 -16.34
N ALA A 12 15.86 -4.71 -15.10
CA ALA A 12 14.48 -4.62 -14.60
C ALA A 12 13.65 -3.61 -15.40
N HIS A 13 14.23 -2.46 -15.77
CA HIS A 13 13.59 -1.46 -16.63
C HIS A 13 13.32 -1.98 -18.04
N GLN A 14 14.24 -2.75 -18.61
CA GLN A 14 14.03 -3.41 -19.90
C GLN A 14 12.86 -4.40 -19.82
N MET A 15 12.87 -5.33 -18.86
CA MET A 15 11.79 -6.30 -18.67
C MET A 15 10.43 -5.63 -18.46
N TYR A 16 10.40 -4.52 -17.71
CA TYR A 16 9.18 -3.73 -17.53
C TYR A 16 8.65 -3.15 -18.85
N ARG A 17 9.53 -2.60 -19.69
CA ARG A 17 9.16 -2.06 -21.02
C ARG A 17 8.66 -3.15 -21.96
N GLU A 18 9.20 -4.36 -21.86
CA GLU A 18 8.77 -5.55 -22.60
C GLU A 18 7.46 -6.17 -22.06
N GLY A 19 6.90 -5.63 -20.96
CA GLY A 19 5.67 -6.18 -20.34
C GLY A 19 5.92 -7.41 -19.46
N ARG A 20 7.17 -7.82 -19.26
CA ARG A 20 7.59 -8.97 -18.46
C ARG A 20 7.72 -8.58 -16.99
N TYR A 21 6.59 -8.24 -16.37
CA TYR A 21 6.55 -7.64 -15.05
C TYR A 21 7.02 -8.56 -13.92
N GLU A 22 6.78 -9.87 -14.03
CA GLU A 22 7.26 -10.85 -13.04
C GLU A 22 8.78 -10.93 -13.02
N GLU A 23 9.41 -10.93 -14.20
CA GLU A 23 10.87 -10.94 -14.32
C GLU A 23 11.48 -9.61 -13.89
N ALA A 24 10.82 -8.49 -14.20
CA ALA A 24 11.23 -7.19 -13.68
C ALA A 24 11.25 -7.18 -12.13
N LEU A 25 10.26 -7.80 -11.48
CA LEU A 25 10.22 -7.91 -10.02
C LEU A 25 11.39 -8.70 -9.44
N VAL A 26 11.86 -9.76 -10.11
CA VAL A 26 13.04 -10.53 -9.68
C VAL A 26 14.27 -9.61 -9.66
N TYR A 27 14.55 -8.93 -10.76
CA TYR A 27 15.70 -8.03 -10.85
C TYR A 27 15.60 -6.85 -9.88
N TYR A 28 14.43 -6.24 -9.69
CA TYR A 28 14.24 -5.20 -8.68
C TYR A 28 14.42 -5.73 -7.25
N THR A 29 14.02 -6.97 -6.96
CA THR A 29 14.22 -7.59 -5.64
C THR A 29 15.70 -7.81 -5.35
N GLU A 30 16.45 -8.30 -6.32
CA GLU A 30 17.90 -8.43 -6.19
C GLU A 30 18.60 -7.08 -6.05
N ALA A 31 18.18 -6.07 -6.82
CA ALA A 31 18.70 -4.71 -6.70
C ALA A 31 18.41 -4.11 -5.32
N LEU A 32 17.22 -4.38 -4.76
CA LEU A 32 16.82 -3.91 -3.44
C LEU A 32 17.68 -4.53 -2.32
N ALA A 33 18.07 -5.80 -2.46
CA ALA A 33 18.93 -6.49 -1.50
C ALA A 33 20.32 -5.85 -1.34
N VAL A 34 20.83 -5.20 -2.40
CA VAL A 34 22.14 -4.53 -2.39
C VAL A 34 22.03 -2.99 -2.26
N ALA A 35 20.81 -2.45 -2.25
CA ALA A 35 20.57 -1.01 -2.16
C ALA A 35 20.96 -0.45 -0.78
N ARG A 36 21.79 0.58 -0.77
CA ARG A 36 22.34 1.16 0.47
C ARG A 36 21.73 2.49 0.84
N THR A 37 21.33 3.29 -0.15
CA THR A 37 20.83 4.66 0.11
C THR A 37 19.31 4.71 0.15
N LYS A 38 18.75 5.66 0.92
CA LYS A 38 17.30 5.90 0.95
C LYS A 38 16.72 6.18 -0.44
N PRO A 39 17.31 7.06 -1.28
CA PRO A 39 16.78 7.32 -2.62
C PRO A 39 16.73 6.07 -3.51
N GLN A 40 17.76 5.21 -3.45
CA GLN A 40 17.76 3.94 -4.18
C GLN A 40 16.59 3.05 -3.76
N LYS A 41 16.39 2.88 -2.45
CA LYS A 41 15.30 2.06 -1.91
C LYS A 41 13.93 2.63 -2.30
N ILE A 42 13.75 3.94 -2.24
CA ILE A 42 12.51 4.63 -2.66
C ILE A 42 12.21 4.33 -4.13
N ALA A 43 13.20 4.50 -5.02
CA ALA A 43 13.03 4.23 -6.45
C ALA A 43 12.68 2.76 -6.71
N LEU A 44 13.38 1.83 -6.07
CA LEU A 44 13.14 0.39 -6.23
C LEU A 44 11.77 -0.05 -5.74
N HIS A 45 11.33 0.40 -4.56
CA HIS A 45 9.98 0.12 -4.07
C HIS A 45 8.91 0.73 -4.98
N SER A 46 9.12 1.95 -5.49
CA SER A 46 8.19 2.60 -6.42
C SER A 46 8.04 1.80 -7.73
N ASN A 47 9.17 1.31 -8.28
CA ASN A 47 9.16 0.50 -9.48
C ASN A 47 8.52 -0.88 -9.28
N ARG A 48 8.76 -1.52 -8.12
CA ARG A 48 8.06 -2.76 -7.73
C ARG A 48 6.55 -2.55 -7.59
N ALA A 49 6.13 -1.43 -6.99
CA ALA A 49 4.71 -1.07 -6.88
C ALA A 49 4.06 -0.98 -8.28
N ALA A 50 4.73 -0.34 -9.24
CA ALA A 50 4.25 -0.25 -10.62
C ALA A 50 4.12 -1.64 -11.28
N CYS A 51 5.11 -2.53 -11.09
CA CYS A 51 5.03 -3.91 -11.59
C CYS A 51 3.83 -4.67 -11.01
N TYR A 52 3.64 -4.59 -9.68
CA TYR A 52 2.50 -5.24 -9.04
C TYR A 52 1.14 -4.68 -9.50
N LEU A 53 1.06 -3.38 -9.82
CA LEU A 53 -0.15 -2.81 -10.41
C LEU A 53 -0.45 -3.37 -11.79
N LYS A 54 0.58 -3.52 -12.63
CA LYS A 54 0.43 -4.13 -13.95
C LYS A 54 0.02 -5.60 -13.88
N LEU A 55 0.44 -6.31 -12.82
CA LEU A 55 0.03 -7.68 -12.52
C LEU A 55 -1.29 -7.79 -11.74
N HIS A 56 -1.99 -6.67 -11.50
CA HIS A 56 -3.22 -6.63 -10.68
C HIS A 56 -3.06 -7.16 -9.24
N HIS A 57 -1.83 -7.23 -8.73
CA HIS A 57 -1.52 -7.57 -7.34
C HIS A 57 -1.63 -6.33 -6.43
N PHE A 58 -2.82 -5.76 -6.35
CA PHE A 58 -3.08 -4.48 -5.68
C PHE A 58 -2.64 -4.44 -4.21
N LYS A 59 -2.77 -5.55 -3.46
CA LYS A 59 -2.31 -5.60 -2.06
C LYS A 59 -0.81 -5.41 -1.95
N LYS A 60 -0.03 -6.14 -2.76
CA LYS A 60 1.43 -6.02 -2.80
C LYS A 60 1.87 -4.64 -3.29
N ALA A 61 1.17 -4.07 -4.27
CA ALA A 61 1.43 -2.70 -4.71
C ALA A 61 1.27 -1.68 -3.57
N ALA A 62 0.21 -1.79 -2.76
CA ALA A 62 -0.01 -0.92 -1.61
C ALA A 62 1.04 -1.12 -0.50
N GLU A 63 1.54 -2.34 -0.32
CA GLU A 63 2.65 -2.64 0.60
C GLU A 63 3.95 -1.97 0.14
N GLU A 64 4.31 -2.07 -1.15
CA GLU A 64 5.49 -1.38 -1.70
C GLU A 64 5.39 0.15 -1.55
N CYS A 65 4.22 0.74 -1.81
CA CYS A 65 4.01 2.17 -1.55
C CYS A 65 4.15 2.51 -0.06
N THR A 66 3.76 1.59 0.84
CA THR A 66 3.93 1.78 2.28
C THR A 66 5.41 1.79 2.65
N SER A 67 6.23 0.91 2.06
CA SER A 67 7.68 0.93 2.24
C SER A 67 8.32 2.24 1.76
N VAL A 68 7.82 2.84 0.67
CA VAL A 68 8.25 4.19 0.25
C VAL A 68 7.92 5.22 1.32
N LEU A 69 6.69 5.19 1.84
CA LEU A 69 6.20 6.17 2.82
C LEU A 69 6.83 6.02 4.22
N GLU A 70 7.40 4.86 4.54
CA GLU A 70 8.24 4.66 5.72
C GLU A 70 9.61 5.35 5.58
N LEU A 71 10.12 5.47 4.36
CA LEU A 71 11.40 6.14 4.05
C LEU A 71 11.21 7.65 3.85
N ASP A 72 10.13 8.04 3.18
CA ASP A 72 9.71 9.42 2.94
C ASP A 72 8.18 9.54 3.08
N HIS A 73 7.74 9.99 4.24
CA HIS A 73 6.33 10.12 4.57
C HIS A 73 5.59 11.21 3.79
N LYS A 74 6.31 12.12 3.11
CA LYS A 74 5.71 13.18 2.27
C LYS A 74 5.79 12.86 0.78
N HIS A 75 6.21 11.65 0.42
CA HIS A 75 6.34 11.28 -0.99
C HIS A 75 4.98 11.28 -1.69
N THR A 76 4.70 12.35 -2.43
CA THR A 76 3.41 12.60 -3.09
C THR A 76 3.02 11.49 -4.06
N GLY A 77 3.99 11.00 -4.86
CA GLY A 77 3.75 9.89 -5.79
C GLY A 77 3.28 8.60 -5.11
N ALA A 78 3.91 8.21 -4.00
CA ALA A 78 3.54 7.01 -3.25
C ALA A 78 2.20 7.17 -2.52
N LEU A 79 1.91 8.36 -1.96
CA LEU A 79 0.58 8.67 -1.39
C LEU A 79 -0.52 8.53 -2.44
N MET A 80 -0.32 9.12 -3.62
CA MET A 80 -1.29 9.07 -4.71
C MET A 80 -1.49 7.64 -5.23
N LEU A 81 -0.39 6.93 -5.49
CA LEU A 81 -0.43 5.56 -6.00
C LEU A 81 -1.10 4.62 -5.01
N ARG A 82 -0.79 4.74 -3.70
CA ARG A 82 -1.42 3.93 -2.66
C ARG A 82 -2.90 4.27 -2.52
N ALA A 83 -3.28 5.55 -2.54
CA ALA A 83 -4.68 5.95 -2.50
C ALA A 83 -5.49 5.32 -3.65
N GLN A 84 -4.99 5.42 -4.88
CA GLN A 84 -5.65 4.83 -6.05
C GLN A 84 -5.74 3.30 -5.96
N THR A 85 -4.68 2.65 -5.48
CA THR A 85 -4.64 1.20 -5.27
C THR A 85 -5.65 0.76 -4.21
N LEU A 86 -5.77 1.51 -3.11
CA LEU A 86 -6.71 1.26 -2.03
C LEU A 86 -8.16 1.47 -2.47
N VAL A 87 -8.43 2.40 -3.39
CA VAL A 87 -9.75 2.55 -4.03
C VAL A 87 -10.14 1.28 -4.78
N THR A 88 -9.22 0.71 -5.56
CA THR A 88 -9.45 -0.57 -6.26
C THR A 88 -9.72 -1.72 -5.28
N LEU A 89 -9.07 -1.69 -4.11
CA LEU A 89 -9.31 -2.64 -3.02
C LEU A 89 -10.56 -2.34 -2.19
N LYS A 90 -11.33 -1.28 -2.51
CA LYS A 90 -12.50 -0.77 -1.76
C LYS A 90 -12.18 -0.35 -0.31
N GLU A 91 -10.90 -0.08 -0.02
CA GLU A 91 -10.41 0.40 1.27
C GLU A 91 -10.47 1.93 1.34
N TYR A 92 -11.67 2.50 1.13
CA TYR A 92 -11.86 3.95 0.90
C TYR A 92 -11.42 4.83 2.08
N ASN A 93 -11.50 4.33 3.32
CA ASN A 93 -11.06 5.07 4.50
C ASN A 93 -9.53 5.28 4.50
N SER A 94 -8.78 4.25 4.12
CA SER A 94 -7.33 4.32 4.05
C SER A 94 -6.89 5.18 2.86
N ALA A 95 -7.60 5.09 1.73
CA ALA A 95 -7.38 5.98 0.59
C ALA A 95 -7.63 7.45 0.96
N LEU A 96 -8.72 7.73 1.67
CA LEU A 96 -9.07 9.09 2.11
C LEU A 96 -8.00 9.68 3.04
N PHE A 97 -7.42 8.86 3.91
CA PHE A 97 -6.32 9.29 4.77
C PHE A 97 -5.09 9.74 3.97
N ASP A 98 -4.72 9.02 2.91
CA ASP A 98 -3.60 9.38 2.05
C ASP A 98 -3.89 10.64 1.23
N VAL A 99 -5.12 10.81 0.75
CA VAL A 99 -5.55 12.01 0.02
C VAL A 99 -5.56 13.24 0.92
N ASN A 100 -5.96 13.11 2.18
CA ASN A 100 -5.91 14.23 3.12
C ASN A 100 -4.46 14.69 3.37
N GLN A 101 -3.50 13.76 3.45
CA GLN A 101 -2.08 14.12 3.52
C GLN A 101 -1.61 14.84 2.25
N LEU A 102 -2.09 14.43 1.06
CA LEU A 102 -1.79 15.14 -0.18
C LEU A 102 -2.34 16.58 -0.18
N ILE A 103 -3.54 16.79 0.37
CA ILE A 103 -4.13 18.13 0.55
C ILE A 103 -3.28 18.95 1.53
N GLU A 104 -2.86 18.38 2.65
CA GLU A 104 -1.97 19.06 3.61
C GLU A 104 -0.64 19.49 2.96
N LEU A 105 -0.11 18.69 2.02
CA LEU A 105 1.12 18.99 1.28
C LEU A 105 0.92 20.03 0.17
N ASN A 106 -0.23 20.03 -0.50
CA ASN A 106 -0.58 21.01 -1.52
C ASN A 106 -2.06 21.43 -1.42
N PRO A 107 -2.37 22.43 -0.58
CA PRO A 107 -3.73 22.85 -0.31
C PRO A 107 -4.43 23.57 -1.47
N SER A 108 -3.72 23.92 -2.55
CA SER A 108 -4.30 24.57 -3.73
C SER A 108 -4.66 23.57 -4.84
N SER A 109 -4.36 22.28 -4.65
CA SER A 109 -4.64 21.26 -5.66
C SER A 109 -6.11 20.88 -5.70
N GLU A 110 -6.83 21.39 -6.70
CA GLU A 110 -8.23 21.03 -6.96
C GLU A 110 -8.39 19.52 -7.22
N VAL A 111 -7.40 18.88 -7.85
CA VAL A 111 -7.37 17.43 -8.10
C VAL A 111 -7.51 16.64 -6.81
N TYR A 112 -6.84 17.06 -5.74
CA TYR A 112 -6.88 16.35 -4.46
C TYR A 112 -8.23 16.50 -3.75
N TYR A 113 -8.84 17.70 -3.78
CA TYR A 113 -10.18 17.90 -3.24
C TYR A 113 -11.25 17.14 -4.04
N ASN A 114 -11.14 17.09 -5.36
CA ASN A 114 -12.04 16.31 -6.21
C ASN A 114 -11.96 14.80 -5.87
N LEU A 115 -10.75 14.28 -5.65
CA LEU A 115 -10.56 12.91 -5.20
C LEU A 115 -11.12 12.70 -3.78
N GLU A 116 -10.86 13.62 -2.85
CA GLU A 116 -11.37 13.57 -1.48
C GLU A 116 -12.91 13.52 -1.45
N ALA A 117 -13.59 14.39 -2.20
CA ALA A 117 -15.04 14.45 -2.29
C ALA A 117 -15.64 13.13 -2.80
N ARG A 118 -15.03 12.54 -3.84
CA ARG A 118 -15.41 11.21 -4.36
C ARG A 118 -15.27 10.13 -3.29
N LEU A 119 -14.15 10.12 -2.56
CA LEU A 119 -13.91 9.13 -1.50
C LEU A 119 -14.85 9.30 -0.32
N ARG A 120 -15.14 10.54 0.10
CA ARG A 120 -16.12 10.84 1.14
C ARG A 120 -17.50 10.30 0.80
N THR A 121 -17.90 10.44 -0.47
CA THR A 121 -19.17 9.89 -0.96
C THR A 121 -19.21 8.37 -0.83
N GLN A 122 -18.14 7.67 -1.23
CA GLN A 122 -18.06 6.21 -1.11
C GLN A 122 -18.06 5.75 0.35
N VAL A 123 -17.32 6.44 1.23
CA VAL A 123 -17.33 6.16 2.68
C VAL A 123 -18.73 6.39 3.25
N GLY A 124 -19.41 7.48 2.89
CA GLY A 124 -20.79 7.76 3.31
C GLY A 124 -21.76 6.64 2.90
N ARG A 125 -21.68 6.18 1.65
CA ARG A 125 -22.49 5.05 1.17
C ARG A 125 -22.23 3.77 1.96
N LEU A 126 -20.97 3.44 2.25
CA LEU A 126 -20.63 2.28 3.09
C LEU A 126 -21.19 2.40 4.51
N LEU A 127 -21.17 3.59 5.10
CA LEU A 127 -21.70 3.82 6.44
C LEU A 127 -23.23 3.73 6.49
N LEU A 128 -23.92 4.09 5.41
CA LEU A 128 -25.37 3.89 5.28
C LEU A 128 -25.71 2.41 5.11
N GLN A 129 -24.94 1.69 4.29
CA GLN A 129 -25.13 0.25 4.08
C GLN A 129 -24.83 -0.57 5.34
N TYR A 130 -23.84 -0.14 6.14
CA TYR A 130 -23.42 -0.84 7.36
C TYR A 130 -23.40 0.13 8.56
N PRO A 131 -24.55 0.39 9.20
CA PRO A 131 -24.64 1.32 10.33
C PRO A 131 -23.73 0.97 11.52
N SER A 132 -23.41 -0.32 11.70
CA SER A 132 -22.45 -0.78 12.72
C SER A 132 -21.04 -0.20 12.53
N LEU A 133 -20.63 0.09 11.28
CA LEU A 133 -19.36 0.75 10.99
C LEU A 133 -19.34 2.22 11.45
N LYS A 134 -20.51 2.87 11.61
CA LYS A 134 -20.63 4.28 12.00
C LYS A 134 -20.08 4.55 13.38
N GLN A 135 -20.30 3.64 14.35
CA GLN A 135 -19.74 3.77 15.70
C GLN A 135 -18.21 3.58 15.70
N SER A 136 -17.71 2.60 14.94
CA SER A 136 -16.27 2.39 14.72
C SER A 136 -15.61 3.61 14.07
N TRP A 137 -16.30 4.25 13.11
CA TRP A 137 -15.83 5.46 12.44
C TRP A 137 -15.84 6.69 13.35
N LYS A 138 -16.89 6.90 14.16
CA LYS A 138 -16.96 7.98 15.15
C LYS A 138 -15.83 7.87 16.18
N LYS A 139 -15.56 6.65 16.65
CA LYS A 139 -14.43 6.34 17.55
C LYS A 139 -13.08 6.64 16.89
N ARG A 140 -12.89 6.27 15.60
CA ARG A 140 -11.67 6.59 14.83
C ARG A 140 -11.47 8.09 14.63
N LYS A 141 -12.53 8.84 14.29
CA LYS A 141 -12.46 10.30 14.12
C LYS A 141 -12.07 11.01 15.42
N ASN A 142 -12.59 10.53 16.56
CA ASN A 142 -12.28 11.09 17.88
C ASN A 142 -10.85 10.77 18.38
N MET A 143 -10.17 9.75 17.83
CA MET A 143 -8.79 9.42 18.22
C MET A 143 -7.73 10.36 17.63
N GLY A 144 -8.13 11.24 16.68
CA GLY A 144 -7.24 12.20 16.02
C GLY A 144 -6.02 11.55 15.36
N ASN A 145 -5.14 12.35 14.75
CA ASN A 145 -3.85 11.92 14.20
C ASN A 145 -2.83 11.48 15.28
N SER A 146 -3.30 10.90 16.40
CA SER A 146 -2.44 10.49 17.52
C SER A 146 -1.48 9.37 17.08
N MET A 147 -0.24 9.46 17.57
CA MET A 147 0.81 8.45 17.38
C MET A 147 0.33 7.03 17.79
N GLN A 148 -0.67 6.96 18.65
CA GLN A 148 -1.37 5.76 19.08
C GLN A 148 -2.11 5.07 17.92
N TRP A 149 -2.76 5.80 17.01
CA TRP A 149 -3.40 5.20 15.83
C TRP A 149 -2.38 4.61 14.85
N ARG A 150 -1.21 5.22 14.69
CA ARG A 150 -0.14 4.66 13.86
C ARG A 150 0.29 3.30 14.40
N LYS A 151 0.59 3.22 15.70
CA LYS A 151 0.96 1.98 16.41
C LYS A 151 -0.14 0.92 16.35
N GLU A 152 -1.39 1.31 16.51
CA GLU A 152 -2.52 0.36 16.50
C GLU A 152 -2.88 -0.10 15.09
N ARG A 153 -2.63 0.72 14.05
CA ARG A 153 -2.68 0.28 12.65
C ARG A 153 -1.62 -0.78 12.37
N THR A 154 -0.38 -0.57 12.80
CA THR A 154 0.70 -1.55 12.61
C THR A 154 0.38 -2.86 13.32
N LYS A 155 -0.13 -2.80 14.57
CA LYS A 155 -0.58 -4.00 15.31
C LYS A 155 -1.79 -4.67 14.66
N MET A 156 -2.74 -3.93 14.10
CA MET A 156 -3.89 -4.51 13.39
C MET A 156 -3.48 -5.18 12.08
N MET A 157 -2.54 -4.60 11.33
CA MET A 157 -1.96 -5.23 10.14
C MET A 157 -1.20 -6.49 10.51
N GLN A 158 -0.36 -6.45 11.54
CA GLN A 158 0.35 -7.63 12.07
C GLN A 158 -0.62 -8.71 12.55
N ARG A 159 -1.70 -8.34 13.26
CA ARG A 159 -2.75 -9.28 13.67
C ARG A 159 -3.47 -9.88 12.47
N LYS A 160 -3.84 -9.11 11.44
CA LYS A 160 -4.47 -9.66 10.22
C LYS A 160 -3.54 -10.63 9.48
N ILE A 161 -2.23 -10.36 9.44
CA ILE A 161 -1.22 -11.28 8.90
C ILE A 161 -1.15 -12.56 9.76
N LEU A 162 -1.09 -12.42 11.09
CA LEU A 162 -1.06 -13.54 12.03
C LEU A 162 -2.32 -14.40 11.94
N TYR A 163 -3.51 -13.78 11.87
CA TYR A 163 -4.79 -14.48 11.71
C TYR A 163 -4.89 -15.16 10.33
N GLY A 164 -4.38 -14.55 9.26
CA GLY A 164 -4.30 -15.19 7.94
C GLY A 164 -3.33 -16.39 7.93
N GLN A 165 -2.23 -16.32 8.66
CA GLN A 165 -1.29 -17.43 8.85
C GLN A 165 -1.87 -18.53 9.76
N LEU A 166 -2.58 -18.16 10.83
CA LEU A 166 -3.30 -19.10 11.70
C LEU A 166 -4.41 -19.83 10.93
N PHE A 167 -5.16 -19.12 10.09
CA PHE A 167 -6.24 -19.69 9.29
C PHE A 167 -5.71 -20.70 8.26
N ARG A 168 -4.52 -20.46 7.68
CA ARG A 168 -3.83 -21.45 6.82
C ARG A 168 -3.33 -22.67 7.61
N LYS A 169 -2.85 -22.49 8.84
CA LYS A 169 -2.43 -23.59 9.73
C LYS A 169 -3.61 -24.44 10.21
N ILE A 170 -4.71 -23.80 10.57
CA ILE A 170 -5.93 -24.48 11.04
C ILE A 170 -6.66 -25.16 9.88
N GLY A 171 -6.67 -24.55 8.68
CA GLY A 171 -7.21 -25.17 7.46
C GLY A 171 -6.42 -26.39 6.97
N MET A 172 -5.12 -26.51 7.30
CA MET A 172 -4.34 -27.73 7.07
C MET A 172 -4.62 -28.82 8.12
N LEU A 173 -5.02 -28.47 9.34
CA LEU A 173 -5.33 -29.43 10.41
C LEU A 173 -6.73 -30.03 10.28
N SER A 174 -7.66 -29.38 9.59
CA SER A 174 -9.02 -29.89 9.35
C SER A 174 -9.12 -30.91 8.20
N LEU A 175 -8.02 -31.24 7.51
CA LEU A 175 -7.99 -32.25 6.43
C LEU A 175 -7.24 -33.55 6.79
N MET A 176 -6.68 -33.68 8.01
CA MET A 176 -5.98 -34.90 8.46
C MET A 176 -6.79 -35.73 9.47
N ARG A 177 -8.12 -35.60 9.50
CA ARG A 177 -8.97 -36.41 10.40
C ARG A 177 -10.29 -36.79 9.76
N ILE A 178 -10.23 -37.32 8.55
CA ILE A 178 -11.26 -38.20 7.98
C ILE A 178 -10.49 -39.34 7.31
N TRP A 179 -10.87 -40.57 7.66
CA TRP A 179 -10.21 -41.88 7.51
C TRP A 179 -9.27 -42.27 8.66
#